data_AF-A0A351TXV6-F1
#
_entry.id   AF-A0A351TXV6-F1
#
_cell.length_a   1.000
_cell.length_b   1.000
_cell.length_c   1.000
_cell.angle_alpha   90.00
_cell.angle_beta   90.00
_cell.angle_gamma   90.00
#
_symmetry.space_group_name_H-M   'P 1'
#
loop_
_entity.id
_entity.type
_entity.pdbx_description
1 polymer ?
#
loop_
_entity_poly.entity_id
_entity_poly.type
_entity_poly.pdbx_seq_one_letter_code
_entity_poly.pdbx_strand_id
1 'polypeptide(L)'
;MNEELLGKVILKNGYSQFRFKQAKKNVFTRLIESWDAATDLPEDLRALLAREVPIESLSARLLVESAKKDTLKALFATRDGLFIEAVLMRHDRDRRTVCVSSQAGCPMRCSFCATGKLGFKRNLTAEEIVDQVLFFARLINKKKECVTNVVYMGMG
;
A
#
# COMPACT_ATOMS: atom_id res chain seq x y z
N MET A 1 -1.97 -1.16 5.62
CA MET A 1 -2.24 -1.35 7.08
C MET A 1 -3.27 -0.34 7.59
N ASN A 2 -4.34 -0.78 8.25
CA ASN A 2 -5.34 0.11 8.88
C ASN A 2 -4.82 0.68 10.21
N GLU A 3 -4.52 1.98 10.26
CA GLU A 3 -3.95 2.63 11.44
C GLU A 3 -4.93 2.78 12.61
N GLU A 4 -6.22 3.01 12.32
CA GLU A 4 -7.23 3.16 13.36
C GLU A 4 -7.44 1.82 14.09
N LEU A 5 -7.53 0.73 13.32
CA LEU A 5 -7.59 -0.62 13.85
C LEU A 5 -6.35 -0.96 14.67
N LEU A 6 -5.15 -0.63 14.17
CA LEU A 6 -3.89 -0.81 14.90
C LEU A 6 -3.93 -0.12 16.26
N GLY A 7 -4.35 1.15 16.30
CA GLY A 7 -4.46 1.92 17.54
C GLY A 7 -5.45 1.29 18.53
N LYS A 8 -6.63 0.87 18.03
CA LYS A 8 -7.65 0.20 18.83
C LYS A 8 -7.16 -1.11 19.42
N VAL A 9 -6.52 -1.98 18.63
CA VAL A 9 -6.00 -3.28 19.08
C VAL A 9 -4.91 -3.09 20.13
N ILE A 10 -3.99 -2.15 19.93
CA ILE A 10 -2.91 -1.87 20.89
C ILE A 10 -3.48 -1.41 22.24
N LEU A 11 -4.35 -0.40 22.24
CA LEU A 11 -4.88 0.17 23.49
C LEU A 11 -5.82 -0.79 24.22
N LYS A 12 -6.69 -1.51 23.49
CA LYS A 12 -7.64 -2.47 24.08
C LYS A 12 -6.95 -3.63 24.79
N ASN A 13 -5.76 -4.01 24.33
CA ASN A 13 -4.97 -5.09 24.93
C ASN A 13 -3.92 -4.59 25.95
N GLY A 14 -4.06 -3.34 26.44
CA GLY A 14 -3.23 -2.81 27.51
C GLY A 14 -1.83 -2.36 27.10
N TYR A 15 -1.52 -2.33 25.80
CA TYR A 15 -0.24 -1.82 25.32
C TYR A 15 -0.23 -0.29 25.24
N SER A 16 0.94 0.30 25.45
CA SER A 16 1.10 1.75 25.47
C SER A 16 1.10 2.37 24.07
N GLN A 17 0.87 3.70 24.02
CA GLN A 17 0.99 4.49 22.79
C GLN A 17 2.39 4.41 22.15
N PHE A 18 3.42 4.16 22.97
CA PHE A 18 4.77 3.89 22.47
C PHE A 18 4.83 2.64 21.56
N ARG A 19 4.11 1.56 21.92
CA ARG A 19 4.03 0.36 21.06
C ARG A 19 3.33 0.64 19.74
N PHE A 20 2.33 1.53 19.73
CA PHE A 20 1.71 2.01 18.49
C PHE A 20 2.71 2.73 17.58
N LYS A 21 3.53 3.62 18.14
CA LYS A 21 4.60 4.30 17.38
C LYS A 21 5.63 3.31 16.83
N GLN A 22 6.03 2.31 17.61
CA GLN A 22 6.94 1.26 17.14
C GLN A 22 6.34 0.43 16.01
N ALA A 23 5.09 0.00 16.14
CA ALA A 23 4.39 -0.74 15.11
C ALA A 23 4.32 0.05 13.78
N LYS A 24 3.94 1.34 13.85
CA LYS A 24 3.97 2.24 12.69
C LYS A 24 5.37 2.37 12.07
N LYS A 25 6.40 2.58 12.89
CA LYS A 25 7.79 2.69 12.41
C LYS A 25 8.23 1.42 11.69
N ASN A 26 7.86 0.25 12.19
CA ASN A 26 8.18 -1.01 11.53
C ASN A 26 7.56 -1.08 10.13
N VAL A 27 6.28 -0.74 9.99
CA VAL A 27 5.58 -0.82 8.70
C VAL A 27 6.02 0.26 7.72
N PHE A 28 6.07 1.53 8.14
CA PHE A 28 6.28 2.65 7.23
C PHE A 28 7.75 3.06 7.03
N THR A 29 8.64 2.71 7.96
CA THR A 29 10.06 3.06 7.87
C THR A 29 10.93 1.85 7.62
N ARG A 30 10.72 0.76 8.38
CA ARG A 30 11.48 -0.49 8.16
C ARG A 30 10.88 -1.36 7.07
N LEU A 31 9.71 -0.98 6.54
CA LEU A 31 9.04 -1.62 5.42
C LEU A 31 8.83 -3.14 5.60
N ILE A 32 8.55 -3.57 6.83
CA ILE A 32 8.31 -5.01 7.11
C ILE A 32 7.13 -5.54 6.28
N GLU A 33 7.22 -6.80 5.89
CA GLU A 33 6.16 -7.52 5.15
C GLU A 33 5.30 -8.39 6.08
N SER A 34 5.79 -8.76 7.27
CA SER A 34 5.06 -9.49 8.30
C SER A 34 5.36 -8.94 9.70
N TRP A 35 4.43 -9.12 10.65
CA TRP A 35 4.64 -8.70 12.04
C TRP A 35 5.75 -9.47 12.73
N ASP A 36 6.08 -10.67 12.26
CA ASP A 36 7.19 -11.47 12.79
C ASP A 36 8.53 -10.74 12.69
N ALA A 37 8.70 -9.91 11.65
CA ALA A 37 9.90 -9.11 11.42
C ALA A 37 10.02 -7.89 12.37
N ALA A 38 8.99 -7.56 13.15
CA ALA A 38 8.99 -6.43 14.10
C ALA A 38 9.65 -6.82 15.44
N THR A 39 10.94 -7.18 15.43
CA THR A 39 11.65 -7.77 16.58
C THR A 39 11.79 -6.86 17.80
N ASP A 40 11.49 -5.56 17.68
CA ASP A 40 11.42 -4.62 18.81
C ASP A 40 10.04 -4.58 19.50
N LEU A 41 9.07 -5.33 18.99
CA LEU A 41 7.79 -5.60 19.64
C LEU A 41 7.84 -6.94 20.40
N PRO A 42 7.16 -7.02 21.57
CA PRO A 42 6.97 -8.27 22.29
C PRO A 42 6.34 -9.36 21.41
N GLU A 43 6.66 -10.62 21.68
CA GLU A 43 6.19 -11.77 20.89
C GLU A 43 4.67 -11.94 20.93
N ASP A 44 4.06 -11.79 22.10
CA ASP A 44 2.62 -11.76 22.31
C ASP A 44 1.94 -10.66 21.49
N LEU A 45 2.54 -9.46 21.43
CA LEU A 45 2.03 -8.37 20.61
C LEU A 45 2.16 -8.66 19.12
N ARG A 46 3.29 -9.23 18.66
CA ARG A 46 3.46 -9.62 17.25
C ARG A 46 2.40 -10.64 16.83
N ALA A 47 2.17 -11.68 17.64
CA ALA A 47 1.16 -12.70 17.39
C ALA A 47 -0.27 -12.12 17.36
N LEU A 48 -0.58 -11.21 18.30
CA LEU A 48 -1.85 -10.49 18.33
C LEU A 48 -2.07 -9.67 17.05
N LEU A 49 -1.07 -8.87 16.65
CA LEU A 49 -1.16 -8.03 15.46
C LEU A 49 -1.23 -8.86 14.17
N ALA A 50 -0.52 -9.98 14.09
CA ALA A 50 -0.61 -10.91 12.96
C ALA A 50 -2.04 -11.46 12.76
N ARG A 51 -2.77 -11.69 13.85
CA ARG A 51 -4.15 -12.18 13.81
C ARG A 51 -5.16 -11.07 13.51
N GLU A 52 -5.00 -9.89 14.10
CA GLU A 52 -6.07 -8.87 14.13
C GLU A 52 -5.83 -7.69 13.19
N VAL A 53 -4.57 -7.42 12.80
CA VAL A 53 -4.20 -6.26 12.00
C VAL A 53 -3.37 -6.69 10.81
N PRO A 54 -4.01 -7.11 9.70
CA PRO A 54 -3.27 -7.42 8.48
C PRO A 54 -2.41 -6.22 8.04
N ILE A 55 -1.14 -6.48 7.73
CA ILE A 55 -0.23 -5.44 7.25
C ILE A 55 -0.71 -4.88 5.90
N GLU A 56 -1.23 -5.76 5.06
CA GLU A 56 -1.73 -5.43 3.72
C GLU A 56 -3.25 -5.68 3.62
N SER A 57 -3.92 -4.77 2.95
CA SER A 57 -5.34 -4.77 2.57
C SER A 57 -5.52 -5.10 1.10
N LEU A 58 -4.50 -4.87 0.28
CA LEU A 58 -4.43 -5.27 -1.13
C LEU A 58 -3.54 -6.51 -1.32
N SER A 59 -3.84 -7.29 -2.35
CA SER A 59 -2.96 -8.38 -2.80
C SER A 59 -2.49 -8.13 -4.23
N ALA A 60 -1.17 -8.00 -4.43
CA ALA A 60 -0.60 -7.90 -5.77
C ALA A 60 -0.80 -9.22 -6.52
N ARG A 61 -1.43 -9.17 -7.69
CA ARG A 61 -1.75 -10.33 -8.53
C ARG A 61 -0.83 -10.46 -9.73
N LEU A 62 -0.42 -9.32 -10.29
CA LEU A 62 0.43 -9.27 -11.47
C LEU A 62 1.34 -8.05 -11.36
N LEU A 63 2.58 -8.23 -11.78
CA LEU A 63 3.55 -7.16 -11.97
C LEU A 63 4.07 -7.23 -13.40
N VAL A 64 3.95 -6.14 -14.14
CA VAL A 64 4.44 -6.02 -15.52
C VAL A 64 5.51 -4.94 -15.57
N GLU A 65 6.64 -5.26 -16.17
CA GLU A 65 7.73 -4.32 -16.41
C GLU A 65 7.76 -3.89 -17.88
N SER A 66 7.95 -2.59 -18.08
CA SER A 66 8.18 -2.03 -19.42
C SER A 66 9.48 -2.55 -20.05
N ALA A 67 9.56 -2.55 -21.39
CA ALA A 67 10.77 -2.98 -22.10
C ALA A 67 12.04 -2.18 -21.71
N LYS A 68 11.88 -0.89 -21.36
CA LYS A 68 12.97 -0.02 -20.91
C LYS A 68 13.35 -0.23 -19.44
N LYS A 69 12.56 -1.02 -18.69
CA LYS A 69 12.74 -1.28 -17.24
C LYS A 69 12.68 -0.03 -16.36
N ASP A 70 12.08 1.05 -16.88
CA ASP A 70 11.88 2.31 -16.16
C ASP A 70 10.50 2.37 -15.49
N THR A 71 9.57 1.53 -15.92
CA THR A 71 8.17 1.54 -15.45
C THR A 71 7.72 0.15 -15.03
N LEU A 72 7.11 0.06 -13.84
CA LEU A 72 6.47 -1.14 -13.31
C LEU A 72 4.98 -0.86 -13.07
N LYS A 73 4.10 -1.71 -13.60
CA LYS A 73 2.66 -1.65 -13.35
C LYS A 73 2.23 -2.86 -12.54
N ALA A 74 1.56 -2.60 -11.42
CA ALA A 74 1.01 -3.63 -10.55
C ALA A 74 -0.52 -3.67 -10.67
N LEU A 75 -1.07 -4.88 -10.77
CA LEU A 75 -2.49 -5.15 -10.61
C LEU A 75 -2.74 -5.65 -9.19
N PHE A 76 -3.57 -4.95 -8.45
CA PHE A 76 -3.98 -5.33 -7.10
C PHE A 76 -5.41 -5.86 -7.11
N ALA A 77 -5.65 -6.89 -6.29
CA ALA A 77 -7.00 -7.30 -5.90
C ALA A 77 -7.32 -6.71 -4.53
N THR A 78 -8.52 -6.12 -4.41
CA THR A 78 -9.12 -5.74 -3.14
C THR A 78 -9.77 -6.95 -2.48
N ARG A 79 -10.10 -6.85 -1.18
CA ARG A 79 -10.73 -7.96 -0.43
C ARG A 79 -12.12 -8.32 -0.95
N ASP A 80 -12.84 -7.36 -1.52
CA ASP A 80 -14.15 -7.52 -2.13
C ASP A 80 -14.08 -7.92 -3.62
N GLY A 81 -12.89 -8.31 -4.12
CA GLY A 81 -12.72 -8.90 -5.45
C GLY A 81 -12.69 -7.90 -6.60
N LEU A 82 -12.55 -6.61 -6.32
CA LEU A 82 -12.30 -5.59 -7.34
C LEU A 82 -10.81 -5.53 -7.67
N PHE A 83 -10.50 -4.95 -8.83
CA PHE A 83 -9.14 -4.75 -9.28
C PHE A 83 -8.82 -3.27 -9.42
N ILE A 84 -7.63 -2.89 -8.96
CA ILE A 84 -7.06 -1.55 -9.16
C ILE A 84 -5.62 -1.65 -9.62
N GLU A 85 -5.14 -0.62 -10.32
CA GLU A 85 -3.78 -0.55 -10.81
C GLU A 85 -2.99 0.55 -10.09
N ALA A 86 -1.70 0.32 -9.90
CA ALA A 86 -0.76 1.38 -9.54
C ALA A 86 0.52 1.24 -10.36
N VAL A 87 1.22 2.35 -10.56
CA VAL A 87 2.41 2.38 -11.41
C VAL A 87 3.57 3.02 -10.67
N LEU A 88 4.72 2.36 -10.69
CA LEU A 88 5.99 2.99 -10.32
C LEU A 88 6.72 3.42 -11.59
N MET A 89 7.13 4.68 -11.62
CA MET A 89 7.96 5.27 -12.68
C MET A 89 9.31 5.68 -12.11
N ARG A 90 10.37 5.28 -12.80
CA ARG A 90 11.76 5.67 -12.55
C ARG A 90 12.09 6.80 -13.49
N HIS A 91 12.54 7.92 -12.93
CA HIS A 91 13.03 9.04 -13.71
C HIS A 91 14.51 9.29 -13.41
N ASP A 92 15.09 10.22 -14.16
CA ASP A 92 16.43 10.73 -13.91
C ASP A 92 16.56 11.33 -12.50
N ARG A 93 17.80 11.46 -12.03
CA ARG A 93 18.15 12.04 -10.71
C ARG A 93 17.45 11.33 -9.55
N ASP A 94 17.37 10.00 -9.63
CA ASP A 94 16.83 9.12 -8.59
C ASP A 94 15.38 9.38 -8.18
N ARG A 95 14.62 10.15 -8.97
CA ARG A 95 13.20 10.35 -8.71
C ARG A 95 12.43 9.06 -8.98
N ARG A 96 11.62 8.64 -8.02
CA ARG A 96 10.76 7.45 -8.07
C ARG A 96 9.34 7.86 -7.73
N THR A 97 8.48 7.86 -8.74
CA THR A 97 7.10 8.33 -8.62
C THR A 97 6.15 7.16 -8.60
N VAL A 98 5.32 7.05 -7.56
CA VAL A 98 4.20 6.11 -7.53
C VAL A 98 2.93 6.84 -7.94
N CYS A 99 2.30 6.40 -9.02
CA CYS A 99 0.97 6.78 -9.43
C CYS A 99 -0.04 5.85 -8.75
N VAL A 100 -0.85 6.40 -7.85
CA VAL A 100 -1.84 5.66 -7.07
C VAL A 100 -3.25 5.88 -7.61
N SER A 101 -4.06 4.83 -7.51
CA SER A 101 -5.51 4.86 -7.65
C SER A 101 -6.17 5.30 -6.35
N SER A 102 -7.27 6.05 -6.45
CA SER A 102 -8.09 6.52 -5.34
C SER A 102 -9.47 5.84 -5.29
N GLN A 103 -9.91 5.24 -6.40
CA GLN A 103 -11.20 4.58 -6.53
C GLN A 103 -11.08 3.28 -7.35
N ALA A 104 -12.01 2.35 -7.13
CA ALA A 104 -12.25 1.25 -8.04
C ALA A 104 -13.24 1.71 -9.13
N GLY A 105 -12.70 2.03 -10.31
CA GLY A 105 -13.44 2.71 -11.37
C GLY A 105 -13.52 4.22 -11.14
N CYS A 106 -14.30 4.95 -11.94
CA CYS A 106 -14.43 6.41 -11.80
C CYS A 106 -15.82 6.89 -12.26
N PRO A 107 -16.52 7.78 -11.50
CA PRO A 107 -17.86 8.22 -11.83
C PRO A 107 -17.90 9.29 -12.92
N MET A 108 -16.76 9.92 -13.23
CA MET A 108 -16.68 11.07 -14.13
C MET A 108 -16.96 10.74 -15.60
N ARG A 109 -16.76 9.48 -16.01
CA ARG A 109 -17.02 8.99 -17.37
C ARG A 109 -16.42 9.86 -18.49
N CYS A 110 -15.21 10.40 -18.28
CA CYS A 110 -14.48 11.13 -19.32
C CYS A 110 -14.34 10.25 -20.57
N SER A 111 -14.72 10.76 -21.75
CA SER A 111 -14.85 9.97 -22.99
C SER A 111 -13.56 9.26 -23.43
N PHE A 112 -12.41 9.85 -23.11
CA PHE A 112 -11.08 9.35 -23.41
C PHE A 112 -10.50 8.41 -22.33
N CYS A 113 -11.13 8.31 -21.16
CA CYS A 113 -10.59 7.58 -20.01
C CYS A 113 -11.15 6.15 -19.95
N ALA A 114 -10.27 5.14 -20.01
CA ALA A 114 -10.67 3.75 -19.87
C ALA A 114 -11.33 3.46 -18.50
N THR A 115 -10.80 4.04 -17.42
CA THR A 115 -11.38 3.92 -16.06
C THR A 115 -12.81 4.45 -16.01
N GLY A 116 -13.09 5.54 -16.71
CA GLY A 116 -14.44 6.11 -16.81
C GLY A 116 -15.43 5.15 -17.48
N LYS A 117 -14.98 4.34 -18.45
CA LYS A 117 -15.82 3.34 -19.14
C LYS A 117 -16.17 2.14 -18.26
N LEU A 118 -15.33 1.80 -17.28
CA LEU A 118 -15.60 0.73 -16.31
C LEU A 118 -16.75 1.09 -15.34
N GLY A 119 -17.06 2.38 -15.23
CA GLY A 119 -18.00 2.91 -14.26
C GLY A 119 -17.44 2.88 -12.83
N PHE A 120 -18.09 3.62 -11.93
CA PHE A 120 -17.71 3.68 -10.52
C PHE A 120 -18.22 2.46 -9.74
N LYS A 121 -17.39 1.92 -8.84
CA LYS A 121 -17.79 0.88 -7.88
C LYS A 121 -17.79 1.43 -6.45
N ARG A 122 -16.64 1.90 -5.98
CA ARG A 122 -16.49 2.52 -4.65
C ARG A 122 -15.19 3.31 -4.55
N ASN A 123 -15.10 4.12 -3.50
CA ASN A 123 -13.84 4.71 -3.07
C ASN A 123 -12.95 3.62 -2.45
N LEU A 124 -11.63 3.80 -2.60
CA LEU A 124 -10.66 3.02 -1.85
C LEU A 124 -10.57 3.55 -0.42
N THR A 125 -10.26 2.66 0.53
CA THR A 125 -9.94 3.07 1.89
C THR A 125 -8.53 3.67 1.95
N ALA A 126 -8.21 4.38 3.04
CA ALA A 126 -6.88 4.96 3.21
C ALA A 126 -5.78 3.90 3.18
N GLU A 127 -6.00 2.73 3.80
CA GLU A 127 -5.05 1.62 3.77
C GLU A 127 -4.88 1.01 2.38
N GLU A 128 -5.93 0.94 1.56
CA GLU A 128 -5.83 0.47 0.18
C GLU A 128 -5.02 1.43 -0.70
N ILE A 129 -5.12 2.75 -0.47
CA ILE A 129 -4.29 3.73 -1.18
C ILE A 129 -2.82 3.63 -0.73
N VAL A 130 -2.59 3.56 0.57
CA VAL A 130 -1.24 3.50 1.16
C VAL A 130 -0.53 2.20 0.78
N ASP A 131 -1.24 1.08 0.69
CA ASP A 131 -0.65 -0.21 0.33
C ASP A 131 -0.05 -0.21 -1.08
N GLN A 132 -0.61 0.58 -2.02
CA GLN A 132 -0.02 0.75 -3.36
C GLN A 132 1.38 1.38 -3.27
N VAL A 133 1.57 2.37 -2.40
CA VAL A 133 2.87 3.01 -2.17
C VAL A 133 3.81 2.06 -1.43
N LEU A 134 3.34 1.41 -0.37
CA LEU A 134 4.13 0.48 0.42
C LEU A 134 4.65 -0.70 -0.41
N PHE A 135 3.82 -1.26 -1.29
CA PHE A 135 4.20 -2.33 -2.19
C PHE A 135 5.43 -1.94 -3.02
N PHE A 136 5.38 -0.79 -3.69
CA PHE A 136 6.50 -0.33 -4.51
C PHE A 136 7.71 0.10 -3.66
N ALA A 137 7.48 0.73 -2.51
CA ALA A 137 8.56 1.10 -1.59
C ALA A 137 9.34 -0.15 -1.13
N ARG A 138 8.65 -1.21 -0.72
CA ARG A 138 9.26 -2.51 -0.37
C ARG A 138 10.01 -3.11 -1.54
N LEU A 139 9.40 -3.10 -2.73
CA LEU A 139 9.98 -3.68 -3.93
C LEU A 139 11.32 -3.02 -4.30
N ILE A 140 11.39 -1.69 -4.28
CA ILE A 140 12.60 -0.95 -4.68
C ILE A 140 13.61 -0.79 -3.55
N ASN A 141 13.19 -0.89 -2.28
CA ASN A 141 14.10 -0.88 -1.14
C ASN A 141 15.09 -2.06 -1.18
N LYS A 142 14.72 -3.18 -1.84
CA LYS A 142 15.63 -4.31 -2.12
C LYS A 142 16.87 -3.90 -2.94
N LYS A 143 16.77 -2.81 -3.71
CA LYS A 143 17.87 -2.19 -4.47
C LYS A 143 18.41 -0.92 -3.81
N LYS A 144 18.07 -0.67 -2.54
CA LYS A 144 18.42 0.55 -1.77
C LYS A 144 17.88 1.84 -2.39
N GLU A 145 16.76 1.76 -3.09
CA GLU A 145 16.05 2.90 -3.63
C GLU A 145 14.85 3.26 -2.75
N CYS A 146 14.37 4.49 -2.85
CA CYS A 146 13.20 4.96 -2.10
C CYS A 146 12.17 5.62 -3.02
N VAL A 147 10.90 5.58 -2.61
CA VAL A 147 9.85 6.35 -3.28
C VAL A 147 10.01 7.81 -2.86
N THR A 148 10.11 8.70 -3.83
CA THR A 148 10.32 10.15 -3.59
C THR A 148 9.07 10.96 -3.86
N ASN A 149 8.16 10.46 -4.70
CA ASN A 149 6.97 11.17 -5.13
C ASN A 149 5.77 10.24 -5.20
N VAL A 150 4.60 10.77 -4.86
CA VAL A 150 3.31 10.12 -5.05
C VAL A 150 2.41 11.06 -5.83
N VAL A 151 1.72 10.54 -6.84
CA VAL A 151 0.75 11.29 -7.64
C VAL A 151 -0.58 10.54 -7.65
N TYR A 152 -1.68 11.27 -7.48
CA TYR A 152 -3.04 10.74 -7.54
C TYR A 152 -3.56 10.87 -8.98
N MET A 153 -3.09 9.97 -9.84
CA MET A 153 -3.38 9.99 -11.28
C MET A 153 -3.69 8.59 -11.83
N GLY A 154 -4.02 7.64 -10.94
CA GLY A 154 -4.42 6.28 -11.29
C GLY A 154 -5.90 6.18 -11.63
N MET A 155 -6.56 5.15 -11.12
CA MET A 155 -8.01 4.98 -11.22
C MET A 155 -8.72 5.82 -10.16
N GLY A 156 -9.69 6.62 -10.59
CA GLY A 156 -10.45 7.51 -9.70
C GLY A 156 -9.82 8.88 -9.62
#